data_AF-A0A944MGA4-F1
#
_entry.id   AF-A0A944MGA4-F1
#
_cell.length_a   1.000
_cell.length_b   1.000
_cell.length_c   1.000
_cell.angle_alpha   90.00
_cell.angle_beta   90.00
_cell.angle_gamma   90.00
#
_symmetry.space_group_name_H-M   'P 1'
#
loop_
_entity.id
_entity.type
_entity.pdbx_description
1 polymer ?
#
loop_
_entity_poly.entity_id
_entity_poly.type
_entity_poly.pdbx_seq_one_letter_code
_entity_poly.pdbx_strand_id
1 'polypeptide(L)'
;MELCAVLLSWIFTLSDYQPVDSECPEMEMVSHSWLEERACNGRSCKVLGWYPGEGDVVYLDDRLDLENNIFHTSVALHELVHWLQGKQGAVLENCEQSIEAEREAYAIQSSFLVEYGTYYPVGRVLPMLQCDDSA
;
A
#
# COMPACT_ATOMS: atom_id res chain seq x y z
N MET A 1 8.00 -16.08 0.44
CA MET A 1 7.97 -16.15 -1.03
C MET A 1 6.55 -16.35 -1.57
N GLU A 2 5.74 -17.28 -1.04
CA GLU A 2 4.36 -17.51 -1.53
C GLU A 2 3.40 -16.32 -1.35
N LEU A 3 3.41 -15.64 -0.19
CA LEU A 3 2.40 -14.62 0.13
C LEU A 3 2.37 -13.47 -0.89
N CYS A 4 3.52 -12.90 -1.22
CA CYS A 4 3.57 -11.76 -2.13
C CYS A 4 3.06 -12.10 -3.54
N ALA A 5 3.45 -13.26 -4.08
CA ALA A 5 2.94 -13.70 -5.38
C ALA A 5 1.41 -13.88 -5.36
N VAL A 6 0.87 -14.41 -4.26
CA VAL A 6 -0.58 -14.51 -4.04
C VAL A 6 -1.22 -13.12 -4.01
N LEU A 7 -0.67 -12.16 -3.27
CA LEU A 7 -1.22 -10.80 -3.19
C LEU A 7 -1.14 -10.06 -4.53
N LEU A 8 -0.03 -10.21 -5.27
CA LEU A 8 0.07 -9.67 -6.62
C LEU A 8 -0.97 -10.30 -7.56
N SER A 9 -1.21 -11.61 -7.47
CA SER A 9 -2.26 -12.27 -8.26
C SER A 9 -3.66 -11.74 -7.94
N TRP A 10 -3.93 -11.40 -6.68
CA TRP A 10 -5.16 -10.71 -6.29
C TRP A 10 -5.24 -9.31 -6.89
N ILE A 11 -4.17 -8.52 -6.82
CA ILE A 11 -4.16 -7.17 -7.41
C ILE A 11 -4.48 -7.25 -8.91
N PHE A 12 -3.81 -8.13 -9.66
CA PHE A 12 -4.06 -8.30 -11.10
C PHE A 12 -5.47 -8.83 -11.43
N THR A 13 -6.11 -9.53 -10.49
CA THR A 13 -7.50 -9.99 -10.65
C THR A 13 -8.51 -8.87 -10.40
N LEU A 14 -8.18 -7.93 -9.50
CA LEU A 14 -9.07 -6.88 -9.01
C LEU A 14 -8.89 -5.53 -9.71
N SER A 15 -7.97 -5.43 -10.66
CA SER A 15 -7.58 -4.17 -11.30
C SER A 15 -7.06 -4.40 -12.73
N ASP A 16 -6.76 -3.32 -13.44
CA ASP A 16 -6.20 -3.37 -14.80
C ASP A 16 -4.66 -3.49 -14.82
N TYR A 17 -4.01 -3.61 -13.65
CA TYR A 17 -2.56 -3.80 -13.54
C TYR A 17 -2.13 -5.06 -14.29
N GLN A 18 -1.11 -4.92 -15.13
CA GLN A 18 -0.52 -6.05 -15.85
C GLN A 18 0.61 -6.67 -15.03
N PRO A 19 0.85 -7.99 -15.18
CA PRO A 19 2.03 -8.62 -14.63
C PRO A 19 3.29 -7.87 -15.09
N VAL A 20 4.11 -7.49 -14.13
CA VAL A 20 5.45 -6.95 -14.39
C VAL A 20 6.44 -8.10 -14.50
N ASP A 21 7.42 -8.00 -15.41
CA ASP A 21 8.47 -9.01 -15.56
C ASP A 21 9.38 -9.12 -14.32
N SER A 22 9.26 -8.20 -13.37
CA SER A 22 10.01 -8.18 -12.12
C SER A 22 9.46 -9.17 -11.10
N GLU A 23 10.39 -9.80 -10.38
CA GLU A 23 10.10 -10.58 -9.19
C GLU A 23 9.39 -9.72 -8.13
N CYS A 24 8.60 -10.38 -7.29
CA CYS A 24 7.99 -9.77 -6.12
C CYS A 24 9.00 -8.89 -5.33
N PRO A 25 8.62 -7.68 -4.89
CA PRO A 25 9.50 -6.87 -4.06
C PRO A 25 9.81 -7.56 -2.72
N GLU A 26 10.94 -7.23 -2.12
CA GLU A 26 11.21 -7.62 -0.75
C GLU A 26 10.19 -6.98 0.18
N MET A 27 9.52 -7.78 1.02
CA MET A 27 8.65 -7.28 2.07
C MET A 27 9.41 -7.32 3.39
N GLU A 28 9.96 -6.18 3.79
CA GLU A 28 10.79 -6.05 4.98
C GLU A 28 9.94 -5.64 6.19
N MET A 29 10.00 -6.45 7.25
CA MET A 29 9.35 -6.14 8.53
C MET A 29 10.24 -5.22 9.36
N VAL A 30 9.74 -4.03 9.68
CA VAL A 30 10.46 -2.97 10.40
C VAL A 30 9.67 -2.49 11.61
N SER A 31 10.38 -1.93 12.60
CA SER A 31 9.72 -1.37 13.79
C SER A 31 8.79 -0.20 13.42
N HIS A 32 7.69 -0.03 14.16
CA HIS A 32 6.79 1.12 13.98
C HIS A 32 7.50 2.48 14.01
N SER A 33 8.46 2.68 14.93
CA SER A 33 9.22 3.93 15.02
C SER A 33 10.06 4.21 13.78
N TRP A 34 10.49 3.16 13.07
CA TRP A 34 11.19 3.34 11.79
C TRP A 34 10.23 3.85 10.72
N LEU A 35 8.99 3.32 10.67
CA LEU A 35 7.97 3.82 9.75
C LEU A 35 7.56 5.25 10.08
N GLU A 36 7.39 5.60 11.36
CA GLU A 36 7.10 6.99 11.77
C GLU A 36 8.21 7.95 11.32
N GLU A 37 9.48 7.55 11.46
CA GLU A 37 10.64 8.33 11.00
C GLU A 37 10.60 8.54 9.48
N ARG A 38 10.35 7.48 8.70
CA ARG A 38 10.48 7.50 7.24
C ARG A 38 9.25 7.99 6.50
N ALA A 39 8.06 7.56 6.89
CA ALA A 39 6.80 7.88 6.21
C ALA A 39 6.12 9.14 6.79
N CYS A 40 6.35 9.44 8.08
CA CYS A 40 5.64 10.51 8.79
C CYS A 40 6.55 11.68 9.21
N ASN A 41 7.80 11.71 8.74
CA ASN A 41 8.82 12.70 9.09
C ASN A 41 9.07 12.78 10.60
N GLY A 42 9.18 11.63 11.27
CA GLY A 42 9.45 11.50 12.71
C GLY A 42 8.26 11.85 13.61
N ARG A 43 7.10 12.18 13.04
CA ARG A 43 5.87 12.44 13.81
C ARG A 43 5.15 11.14 14.07
N SER A 44 4.63 10.99 15.30
CA SER A 44 3.83 9.82 15.61
C SER A 44 2.57 9.76 14.75
N CYS A 45 2.34 8.60 14.13
CA CYS A 45 1.27 8.39 13.17
C CYS A 45 0.85 6.91 13.15
N LYS A 46 -0.31 6.59 12.57
CA LYS A 46 -0.86 5.23 12.56
C LYS A 46 -0.42 4.41 11.34
N VAL A 47 0.76 4.70 10.79
CA VAL A 47 1.31 4.01 9.62
C VAL A 47 1.55 2.53 9.93
N LEU A 48 1.21 1.65 9.00
CA LEU A 48 1.41 0.20 9.12
C LEU A 48 2.24 -0.39 7.97
N GLY A 49 2.43 0.37 6.90
CA GLY A 49 3.25 0.01 5.75
C GLY A 49 3.74 1.27 5.06
N TRP A 50 4.78 1.13 4.24
CA TRP A 50 5.30 2.21 3.41
C TRP A 50 6.09 1.68 2.22
N TYR A 51 5.77 2.16 1.04
CA TYR A 51 6.62 2.10 -0.15
C TYR A 51 7.20 3.50 -0.47
N PRO A 52 8.53 3.66 -0.63
CA PRO A 52 9.17 4.96 -0.85
C PRO A 52 8.94 5.58 -2.23
N GLY A 53 8.24 4.89 -3.14
CA GLY A 53 8.00 5.34 -4.51
C GLY A 53 9.01 4.79 -5.52
N GLU A 54 10.17 4.32 -5.07
CA GLU A 54 11.23 3.74 -5.92
C GLU A 54 11.86 2.48 -5.30
N GLY A 55 12.53 1.69 -6.14
CA GLY A 55 13.21 0.46 -5.73
C GLY A 55 12.31 -0.77 -5.70
N ASP A 56 12.71 -1.76 -4.89
CA ASP A 56 12.10 -3.09 -4.83
C ASP A 56 11.89 -3.57 -3.40
N VAL A 57 11.66 -2.64 -2.46
CA VAL A 57 11.40 -2.96 -1.06
C VAL A 57 10.12 -2.27 -0.60
N VAL A 58 9.22 -3.07 -0.03
CA VAL A 58 8.02 -2.66 0.68
C VAL A 58 8.27 -2.86 2.17
N TYR A 59 8.07 -1.82 2.97
CA TYR A 59 8.27 -1.87 4.41
C TYR A 59 6.94 -2.08 5.12
N LEU A 60 6.91 -2.99 6.10
CA LEU A 60 5.71 -3.34 6.86
C LEU A 60 6.00 -3.31 8.35
N ASP A 61 5.01 -2.93 9.14
CA ASP A 61 5.15 -2.88 10.59
C ASP A 61 5.33 -4.30 11.17
N ASP A 62 6.37 -4.50 11.98
CA ASP A 62 6.75 -5.79 12.55
C ASP A 62 5.69 -6.42 13.47
N ARG A 63 4.64 -5.67 13.84
CA ARG A 63 3.50 -6.14 14.62
C ARG A 63 2.40 -6.79 13.75
N LEU A 64 2.52 -6.73 12.42
CA LEU A 64 1.52 -7.30 11.51
C LEU A 64 1.62 -8.84 11.45
N ASP A 65 0.52 -9.50 11.79
CA ASP A 65 0.29 -10.92 11.54
C ASP A 65 -0.27 -11.14 10.12
N LEU A 66 0.63 -11.32 9.15
CA LEU A 66 0.27 -11.48 7.74
C LEU A 66 -0.33 -12.86 7.40
N GLU A 67 -0.23 -13.84 8.31
CA GLU A 67 -0.69 -15.21 8.08
C GLU A 67 -2.11 -15.44 8.58
N ASN A 68 -2.46 -14.87 9.74
CA ASN A 68 -3.73 -15.18 10.42
C ASN A 68 -4.68 -13.98 10.52
N ASN A 69 -4.29 -12.79 10.06
CA ASN A 69 -5.12 -11.60 10.11
C ASN A 69 -5.28 -10.96 8.72
N ILE A 70 -6.47 -11.13 8.13
CA ILE A 70 -6.76 -10.64 6.79
C ILE A 70 -6.63 -9.11 6.64
N PHE A 71 -6.89 -8.35 7.71
CA PHE A 71 -6.68 -6.90 7.69
C PHE A 71 -5.19 -6.57 7.57
N HIS A 72 -4.33 -7.26 8.33
CA HIS A 72 -2.88 -7.08 8.22
C HIS A 72 -2.36 -7.51 6.85
N THR A 73 -2.84 -8.64 6.32
CA THR A 73 -2.55 -9.09 4.95
C THR A 73 -2.96 -8.03 3.92
N SER A 74 -4.11 -7.37 4.12
CA SER A 74 -4.58 -6.31 3.24
C SER A 74 -3.71 -5.04 3.28
N VAL A 75 -2.99 -4.78 4.38
CA VAL A 75 -2.00 -3.70 4.44
C VAL A 75 -0.81 -4.01 3.53
N ALA A 76 -0.32 -5.25 3.53
CA ALA A 76 0.74 -5.64 2.59
C ALA A 76 0.29 -5.52 1.13
N LEU A 77 -0.97 -5.89 0.84
CA LEU A 77 -1.55 -5.70 -0.49
C LEU A 77 -1.59 -4.23 -0.89
N HIS A 78 -1.96 -3.33 0.02
CA HIS A 78 -2.00 -1.89 -0.24
C HIS A 78 -0.63 -1.35 -0.66
N GLU A 79 0.43 -1.68 0.06
CA GLU A 79 1.78 -1.24 -0.29
C GLU A 79 2.30 -1.87 -1.60
N LEU A 80 1.87 -3.09 -1.94
CA LEU A 80 2.19 -3.70 -3.23
C LEU A 80 1.53 -2.97 -4.41
N VAL A 81 0.35 -2.37 -4.21
CA VAL A 81 -0.25 -1.47 -5.22
C VAL A 81 0.64 -0.24 -5.42
N HIS A 82 1.14 0.37 -4.35
CA HIS A 82 2.08 1.50 -4.46
C HIS A 82 3.39 1.11 -5.16
N TRP A 83 3.90 -0.10 -4.92
CA TRP A 83 5.05 -0.61 -5.66
C TRP A 83 4.76 -0.73 -7.17
N LEU A 84 3.59 -1.27 -7.56
CA LEU A 84 3.19 -1.35 -8.96
C LEU A 84 3.02 0.04 -9.60
N GLN A 85 2.42 0.99 -8.86
CA GLN A 85 2.33 2.39 -9.29
C GLN A 85 3.72 2.96 -9.59
N GLY A 86 4.69 2.75 -8.69
CA GLY A 86 6.08 3.16 -8.90
C GLY A 86 6.73 2.48 -10.12
N LYS A 87 6.50 1.18 -10.33
CA LYS A 87 7.04 0.43 -11.47
C LYS A 87 6.48 0.86 -12.82
N GLN A 88 5.23 1.29 -12.86
CA GLN A 88 4.62 1.83 -14.07
C GLN A 88 4.97 3.30 -14.34
N GLY A 89 5.85 3.88 -13.51
CA GLY A 89 6.24 5.27 -13.65
C GLY A 89 5.11 6.23 -13.33
N ALA A 90 4.19 5.85 -12.42
CA ALA A 90 3.30 6.81 -11.80
C ALA A 90 4.16 7.76 -10.97
N VAL A 91 4.66 8.81 -11.62
CA VAL A 91 5.40 9.86 -10.93
C VAL A 91 4.36 10.63 -10.15
N LEU A 92 4.39 10.50 -8.82
CA LEU A 92 3.58 11.27 -7.89
C LEU A 92 4.13 12.69 -7.80
N GLU A 93 4.17 13.41 -8.94
CA GLU A 93 4.81 14.73 -9.08
C GLU A 93 4.07 15.81 -8.31
N ASN A 94 2.77 15.61 -8.10
CA ASN A 94 1.93 16.56 -7.39
C ASN A 94 0.96 15.86 -6.44
N CYS A 95 0.43 16.67 -5.51
CA CYS A 95 -0.48 16.20 -4.48
C CYS A 95 -1.73 15.51 -5.04
N GLU A 96 -2.30 15.99 -6.15
CA GLU A 96 -3.51 15.39 -6.73
C GLU A 96 -3.25 13.96 -7.21
N GLN A 97 -2.11 13.75 -7.88
CA GLN A 97 -1.66 12.42 -8.30
C GLN A 97 -1.44 11.49 -7.10
N SER A 98 -0.83 11.98 -6.02
CA SER A 98 -0.68 11.20 -4.77
C SER A 98 -2.02 10.82 -4.16
N ILE A 99 -2.99 11.73 -4.13
CA ILE A 99 -4.33 11.43 -3.60
C ILE A 99 -5.05 10.40 -4.49
N GLU A 100 -4.93 10.50 -5.81
CA GLU A 100 -5.57 9.55 -6.71
C GLU A 100 -4.93 8.15 -6.63
N ALA A 101 -3.60 8.09 -6.51
CA ALA A 101 -2.87 6.85 -6.26
C ALA A 101 -3.30 6.18 -4.94
N GLU A 102 -3.46 6.95 -3.86
CA GLU A 102 -3.96 6.47 -2.58
C GLU A 102 -5.42 5.97 -2.68
N ARG A 103 -6.26 6.68 -3.42
CA ARG A 103 -7.66 6.27 -3.66
C ARG A 103 -7.73 4.92 -4.37
N GLU A 104 -6.91 4.74 -5.40
CA GLU A 104 -6.82 3.47 -6.12
C GLU A 104 -6.35 2.34 -5.18
N ALA A 105 -5.29 2.56 -4.41
CA ALA A 105 -4.76 1.56 -3.47
C ALA A 105 -5.82 1.13 -2.44
N TYR A 106 -6.57 2.07 -1.87
CA TYR A 106 -7.68 1.74 -0.97
C TYR A 106 -8.88 1.09 -1.67
N ALA A 107 -9.17 1.44 -2.92
CA ALA A 107 -10.23 0.79 -3.68
C ALA A 107 -9.92 -0.69 -3.90
N ILE A 108 -8.70 -1.01 -4.31
CA ILE A 108 -8.24 -2.40 -4.50
C ILE A 108 -8.20 -3.14 -3.16
N GLN A 109 -7.67 -2.51 -2.09
CA GLN A 109 -7.68 -3.08 -0.73
C GLN A 109 -9.09 -3.40 -0.25
N SER A 110 -10.05 -2.49 -0.47
CA SER A 110 -11.45 -2.68 -0.10
C SER A 110 -12.08 -3.84 -0.86
N SER A 111 -11.85 -3.93 -2.17
CA SER A 111 -12.31 -5.04 -3.00
C SER A 111 -11.74 -6.38 -2.54
N PHE A 112 -10.44 -6.44 -2.24
CA PHE A 112 -9.81 -7.65 -1.69
C PHE A 112 -10.47 -8.11 -0.39
N LEU A 113 -10.69 -7.20 0.55
CA LEU A 113 -11.33 -7.51 1.83
C LEU A 113 -12.76 -8.05 1.63
N VAL A 114 -13.54 -7.41 0.76
CA VAL A 114 -14.92 -7.82 0.44
C VAL A 114 -14.97 -9.20 -0.24
N GLU A 115 -14.10 -9.45 -1.22
CA GLU A 115 -14.01 -10.75 -1.90
C GLU A 115 -13.55 -11.87 -0.95
N TYR A 116 -12.71 -11.55 0.04
CA TYR A 116 -12.35 -12.46 1.13
C TYR A 116 -13.49 -12.65 2.17
N GLY A 117 -14.66 -12.04 1.95
CA GLY A 117 -15.85 -12.19 2.79
C GLY A 117 -15.84 -11.32 4.05
N THR A 118 -14.96 -10.31 4.15
CA THR A 118 -14.87 -9.46 5.32
C THR A 118 -15.01 -7.97 4.98
N TYR A 119 -15.89 -7.26 5.69
CA TYR A 119 -16.00 -5.82 5.55
C TYR A 119 -15.20 -5.08 6.64
N TYR A 120 -14.13 -4.40 6.24
CA TYR A 120 -13.40 -3.45 7.08
C TYR A 120 -13.36 -2.07 6.39
N PRO A 121 -13.76 -0.98 7.07
CA PRO A 121 -13.72 0.35 6.47
C PRO A 121 -12.28 0.90 6.48
N VAL A 122 -11.56 0.67 5.38
CA VAL A 122 -10.24 1.25 5.08
C VAL A 122 -10.38 2.59 4.34
N GLY A 123 -9.30 3.37 4.24
CA GLY A 123 -9.31 4.63 3.48
C GLY A 123 -10.23 5.73 4.03
N ARG A 124 -10.68 5.64 5.29
CA ARG A 124 -11.64 6.60 5.89
C ARG A 124 -11.14 8.05 5.93
N VAL A 125 -9.83 8.25 5.84
CA VAL A 125 -9.20 9.57 5.82
C VAL A 125 -9.21 10.20 4.43
N LEU A 126 -9.39 9.42 3.36
CA LEU A 126 -9.36 9.89 1.97
C LEU A 126 -10.28 11.11 1.70
N PRO A 127 -11.53 11.16 2.19
CA PRO A 127 -12.40 12.32 1.92
C PRO A 127 -11.93 13.62 2.60
N MET A 128 -11.03 13.52 3.58
CA MET A 128 -10.44 14.67 4.29
C MET A 128 -9.14 15.14 3.64
N LEU A 129 -8.54 14.34 2.73
CA LEU A 129 -7.34 14.74 2.01
C LEU A 129 -7.72 15.78 0.95
N GLN A 130 -7.05 16.93 1.03
CA GLN A 130 -7.17 18.01 0.06
C GLN A 130 -5.76 18.51 -0.22
N CYS A 131 -5.52 18.92 -1.47
CA CYS A 131 -4.33 19.67 -1.79
C CYS A 131 -4.56 21.12 -1.37
N ASP A 132 -3.70 21.63 -0.49
CA ASP A 132 -3.70 23.05 -0.20
C ASP A 132 -3.04 23.77 -1.40
N ASP A 133 -3.74 24.73 -2.01
CA ASP A 133 -3.25 25.57 -3.12
C ASP A 133 -2.10 26.53 -2.74
N SER A 134 -1.36 26.27 -1.65
CA SER A 134 -0.27 27.16 -1.22
C SER A 134 1.02 26.84 -1.96
N ALA A 135 1.13 27.40 -3.16
CA ALA A 135 2.39 27.73 -3.82
C ALA A 135 3.07 28.96 -3.18
#